data_AF-A0A2K2DQ29-F1
#
_entry.id   AF-A0A2K2DQ29-F1
#
_cell.length_a   1.000
_cell.length_b   1.000
_cell.length_c   1.000
_cell.angle_alpha   90.00
_cell.angle_beta   90.00
_cell.angle_gamma   90.00
#
_symmetry.space_group_name_H-M   'P 1'
#
loop_
_entity.id
_entity.type
_entity.pdbx_description
1 polymer ?
#
loop_
_entity_poly.entity_id
_entity_poly.type
_entity_poly.pdbx_seq_one_letter_code
_entity_poly.pdbx_strand_id
1 'polypeptide(L)'
;MAKMGESRTGGRHSRFLVHKPSSLPPKVPSRYGNACWEYICPTFSAKQNVHDNVIHLKEELKVPFHLEIMVLCTWSIWKSRNDFIFNNIQPSFYRCRRLFKEELILSFIDLGERNMPTLSLDLKS
;
A
#
# COMPACT_ATOMS: atom_id res chain seq x y z
N MET A 1 43.02 33.22 -41.80
CA MET A 1 44.08 32.24 -41.50
C MET A 1 43.45 31.07 -40.76
N ALA A 2 43.46 29.90 -41.38
CA ALA A 2 42.91 28.67 -40.84
C ALA A 2 43.88 28.00 -39.88
N LYS A 3 43.36 27.35 -38.83
CA LYS A 3 44.00 26.16 -38.26
C LYS A 3 42.92 25.14 -37.92
N MET A 4 42.85 24.15 -38.81
CA MET A 4 42.18 22.87 -38.66
C MET A 4 43.00 22.00 -37.70
N GLY A 5 42.35 21.27 -36.78
CA GLY A 5 43.03 20.40 -35.83
C GLY A 5 42.08 19.41 -35.16
N GLU A 6 41.81 18.32 -35.89
CA GLU A 6 41.43 16.97 -35.46
C GLU A 6 40.40 16.72 -34.34
N SER A 7 39.32 16.06 -34.79
CA SER A 7 38.35 15.32 -34.02
C SER A 7 38.99 14.18 -33.22
N ARG A 8 38.76 14.14 -31.91
CA ARG A 8 38.69 12.90 -31.13
C ARG A 8 37.28 12.73 -30.61
N THR A 9 36.69 11.61 -30.98
CA THR A 9 35.36 11.13 -30.61
C THR A 9 35.26 10.95 -29.09
N GLY A 10 34.87 12.02 -28.38
CA GLY A 10 34.45 11.96 -27.00
C GLY A 10 32.97 11.59 -26.95
N GLY A 11 32.67 10.35 -26.58
CA GLY A 11 31.31 9.87 -26.40
C GLY A 11 30.51 10.83 -25.51
N ARG A 12 29.44 11.40 -26.08
CA ARG A 12 28.41 12.10 -25.31
C ARG A 12 27.73 11.05 -24.44
N HIS A 13 28.30 10.79 -23.27
CA HIS A 13 27.50 10.42 -22.12
C HIS A 13 26.55 11.59 -21.89
N SER A 14 25.36 11.51 -22.50
CA SER A 14 24.21 12.28 -22.05
C SER A 14 24.04 11.93 -20.58
N ARG A 15 24.62 12.77 -19.73
CA ARG A 15 24.33 12.82 -18.31
C ARG A 15 22.83 13.03 -18.25
N PHE A 16 22.08 11.96 -17.98
CA PHE A 16 20.68 12.05 -17.64
C PHE A 16 20.61 12.98 -16.44
N LEU A 17 20.33 14.26 -16.69
CA LEU A 17 19.88 15.18 -15.66
C LEU A 17 18.51 14.64 -15.27
N VAL A 18 18.50 13.71 -14.32
CA VAL A 18 17.29 13.41 -13.57
C VAL A 18 16.94 14.71 -12.88
N HIS A 19 16.04 15.47 -13.49
CA HIS A 19 15.46 16.64 -12.86
C HIS A 19 14.89 16.19 -11.53
N LYS A 20 15.55 16.58 -10.44
CA LYS A 20 15.02 16.41 -9.09
C LYS A 20 13.65 17.11 -9.10
N PRO A 21 12.54 16.40 -8.83
CA PRO A 21 11.24 17.07 -8.76
C PRO A 21 11.33 18.17 -7.71
N SER A 22 11.04 19.40 -8.13
CA SER A 22 11.14 20.62 -7.32
C SER A 22 10.09 20.69 -6.22
N SER A 23 9.07 19.83 -6.28
CA SER A 23 8.06 19.64 -5.24
C SER A 23 8.46 18.50 -4.31
N LEU A 24 8.37 18.73 -3.00
CA LEU A 24 8.36 17.65 -2.01
C LEU A 24 7.36 16.56 -2.43
N PRO A 25 7.66 15.27 -2.19
CA PRO A 25 6.71 14.21 -2.47
C PRO A 25 5.40 14.52 -1.75
N PRO A 26 4.26 14.29 -2.40
CA PRO A 26 2.98 14.61 -1.81
C PRO A 26 2.85 13.81 -0.49
N LYS A 27 2.40 14.47 0.58
CA LYS A 27 2.26 13.86 1.91
C LYS A 27 0.94 13.11 1.99
N VAL A 28 0.99 11.83 2.34
CA VAL A 28 -0.21 11.02 2.56
C VAL A 28 -1.01 11.64 3.72
N PRO A 29 -2.36 11.73 3.63
CA PRO A 29 -3.18 12.24 4.73
C PRO A 29 -2.92 11.48 6.03
N SER A 30 -2.73 12.18 7.16
CA SER A 30 -2.30 11.55 8.41
C SER A 30 -3.29 10.52 8.97
N ARG A 31 -4.57 10.63 8.63
CA ARG A 31 -5.66 9.75 9.11
C ARG A 31 -5.97 8.58 8.20
N TYR A 32 -5.38 8.53 7.00
CA TYR A 32 -5.72 7.53 5.99
C TYR A 32 -5.53 6.09 6.50
N GLY A 33 -4.39 5.81 7.14
CA GLY A 33 -4.11 4.47 7.69
C GLY A 33 -5.10 4.07 8.78
N ASN A 34 -5.40 4.97 9.71
CA ASN A 34 -6.34 4.69 10.81
C ASN A 34 -7.75 4.38 10.29
N ALA A 35 -8.26 5.16 9.33
CA ALA A 35 -9.55 4.89 8.72
C ALA A 35 -9.61 3.52 8.02
N CYS A 36 -8.49 3.04 7.46
CA CYS A 36 -8.42 1.71 6.87
C CYS A 36 -8.43 0.61 7.94
N TRP A 37 -7.76 0.81 9.07
CA TRP A 37 -7.75 -0.16 10.17
C TRP A 37 -9.07 -0.18 10.95
N GLU A 38 -9.74 0.96 11.13
CA GLU A 38 -11.07 1.07 11.73
C GLU A 38 -12.11 0.22 10.99
N TYR A 39 -11.94 0.03 9.68
CA TYR A 39 -12.83 -0.85 8.91
C TYR A 39 -12.69 -2.33 9.27
N ILE A 40 -11.49 -2.76 9.64
CA ILE A 40 -11.22 -4.15 10.01
C ILE A 40 -11.57 -4.38 11.48
N CYS A 41 -11.29 -3.38 12.30
CA CYS A 41 -11.51 -3.39 13.73
C CYS A 41 -11.94 -1.98 14.16
N PRO A 42 -13.24 -1.71 14.36
CA PRO A 42 -13.74 -0.37 14.72
C PRO A 42 -13.18 0.17 16.03
N THR A 43 -12.79 -0.72 16.93
CA THR A 43 -12.14 -0.43 18.22
C THR A 43 -10.62 -0.24 18.09
N PHE A 44 -10.07 -0.33 16.88
CA PHE A 44 -8.63 -0.25 16.65
C PHE A 44 -8.07 1.10 17.07
N SER A 45 -7.07 1.03 17.96
CA SER A 45 -6.29 2.17 18.38
C SER A 45 -4.81 1.82 18.22
N ALA A 46 -4.14 2.54 17.33
CA ALA A 46 -2.73 2.30 17.03
C ALA A 46 -1.88 2.46 18.30
N LYS A 47 -1.25 1.36 18.72
CA LYS A 47 -0.30 1.31 19.83
C LYS A 47 1.11 1.66 19.34
N GLN A 48 1.99 2.02 20.27
CA GLN A 48 3.39 2.34 19.96
C GLN A 48 4.17 1.11 19.45
N ASN A 49 3.84 -0.08 19.95
CA ASN A 49 4.50 -1.33 19.59
C ASN A 49 3.67 -2.13 18.58
N VAL A 50 4.33 -2.69 17.56
CA VAL A 50 3.70 -3.54 16.55
C VAL A 50 3.10 -4.82 17.15
N HIS A 51 3.76 -5.43 18.14
CA HIS A 51 3.28 -6.63 18.83
C HIS A 51 1.96 -6.37 19.53
N ASP A 52 1.82 -5.23 20.22
CA ASP A 52 0.57 -4.86 20.90
C ASP A 52 -0.56 -4.65 19.89
N ASN A 53 -0.27 -4.06 18.73
CA ASN A 53 -1.24 -3.91 17.65
C ASN A 53 -1.68 -5.28 17.10
N VAL A 54 -0.75 -6.21 16.89
CA VAL A 54 -1.05 -7.56 16.39
C VAL A 54 -1.87 -8.37 17.40
N ILE A 55 -1.51 -8.31 18.69
CA ILE A 55 -2.27 -8.99 19.76
C ILE A 55 -3.69 -8.44 19.82
N HIS A 56 -3.84 -7.12 19.85
CA HIS A 56 -5.15 -6.47 19.87
C HIS A 56 -6.00 -6.87 18.66
N LEU A 57 -5.43 -6.83 17.45
CA LEU A 57 -6.15 -7.23 16.23
C LEU A 57 -6.52 -8.71 16.24
N LYS A 58 -5.66 -9.58 16.76
CA LYS A 58 -5.95 -11.02 16.90
C LYS A 58 -7.12 -11.26 17.87
N GLU A 59 -7.13 -10.58 19.01
CA GLU A 59 -8.17 -10.68 20.03
C GLU A 59 -9.52 -10.17 19.53
N GLU A 60 -9.53 -9.12 18.71
CA GLU A 60 -10.75 -8.55 18.14
C GLU A 60 -11.29 -9.37 16.96
N LEU A 61 -10.41 -9.86 16.07
CA LEU A 61 -10.81 -10.58 14.86
C LEU A 61 -11.34 -11.99 15.13
N LYS A 62 -10.76 -12.72 16.09
CA LYS A 62 -11.20 -14.07 16.53
C LYS A 62 -11.39 -15.09 15.40
N VAL A 63 -10.65 -14.96 14.30
CA VAL A 63 -10.66 -15.90 13.18
C VAL A 63 -9.30 -16.61 13.05
N PRO A 64 -9.27 -17.86 12.54
CA PRO A 64 -8.03 -18.60 12.38
C PRO A 64 -7.05 -17.93 11.40
N PHE A 65 -7.55 -17.14 10.43
CA PHE A 65 -6.77 -16.45 9.39
C PHE A 65 -6.58 -14.94 9.67
N HIS A 66 -6.42 -14.55 10.94
CA HIS A 66 -6.28 -13.15 11.34
C HIS A 66 -5.00 -12.49 10.79
N LEU A 67 -3.91 -13.26 10.62
CA LEU A 67 -2.67 -12.75 10.06
C LEU A 67 -2.81 -12.42 8.57
N GLU A 68 -3.52 -13.24 7.83
CA GLU A 68 -3.85 -13.03 6.42
C GLU A 68 -4.64 -11.73 6.26
N ILE A 69 -5.66 -11.50 7.10
CA ILE A 69 -6.39 -10.22 7.13
C ILE A 69 -5.45 -9.04 7.36
N MET A 70 -4.57 -9.12 8.35
CA MET A 70 -3.63 -8.03 8.70
C MET A 70 -2.64 -7.75 7.57
N VAL A 71 -2.07 -8.79 6.96
CA VAL A 71 -1.12 -8.69 5.84
C VAL A 71 -1.80 -8.05 4.64
N LEU A 72 -3.00 -8.52 4.27
CA LEU A 72 -3.74 -8.01 3.13
C LEU A 72 -4.24 -6.57 3.32
N CYS A 73 -4.60 -6.19 4.55
CA CYS A 73 -4.89 -4.80 4.89
C CYS A 73 -3.66 -3.91 4.69
N THR A 74 -2.54 -4.32 5.29
CA THR A 74 -1.26 -3.61 5.20
C THR A 74 -0.84 -3.45 3.74
N TRP A 75 -0.99 -4.50 2.95
CA TRP A 75 -0.74 -4.52 1.51
C TRP A 75 -1.62 -3.52 0.75
N SER A 76 -2.91 -3.46 1.06
CA SER A 76 -3.86 -2.55 0.42
C SER A 76 -3.59 -1.08 0.76
N ILE A 77 -3.21 -0.81 2.01
CA ILE A 77 -2.76 0.51 2.46
C ILE A 77 -1.48 0.90 1.72
N TRP A 78 -0.51 -0.01 1.64
CA TRP A 78 0.76 0.21 0.95
C TRP A 78 0.56 0.51 -0.55
N LYS A 79 -0.24 -0.29 -1.26
CA LYS A 79 -0.58 -0.06 -2.67
C LYS A 79 -1.18 1.32 -2.88
N SER A 80 -2.16 1.70 -2.05
CA SER A 80 -2.82 3.00 -2.15
C SER A 80 -1.88 4.18 -1.86
N ARG A 81 -0.93 4.02 -0.93
CA ARG A 81 0.12 5.04 -0.66
C ARG A 81 1.10 5.16 -1.81
N ASN A 82 1.46 4.04 -2.44
CA ASN A 82 2.35 4.05 -3.60
C ASN A 82 1.67 4.69 -4.82
N ASP A 83 0.40 4.41 -5.06
CA ASP A 83 -0.38 5.08 -6.11
C ASP A 83 -0.41 6.60 -5.92
N PHE A 84 -0.44 7.06 -4.68
CA PHE A 84 -0.36 8.49 -4.40
C PHE A 84 1.02 9.07 -4.70
N ILE A 85 2.10 8.37 -4.32
CA ILE A 85 3.48 8.84 -4.53
C ILE A 85 3.85 8.84 -6.01
N PHE A 86 3.54 7.76 -6.73
CA PHE A 86 4.03 7.51 -8.09
C PHE A 86 3.04 7.93 -9.18
N ASN A 87 1.74 7.82 -8.91
CA ASN A 87 0.68 8.08 -9.88
C ASN A 87 -0.16 9.32 -9.53
N ASN A 88 0.17 10.02 -8.43
CA ASN A 88 -0.58 11.17 -7.92
C ASN A 88 -2.08 10.89 -7.69
N ILE A 89 -2.43 9.63 -7.41
CA ILE A 89 -3.83 9.24 -7.16
C ILE A 89 -4.12 9.42 -5.68
N GLN A 90 -5.13 10.24 -5.34
CA GLN A 90 -5.47 10.46 -3.95
C GLN A 90 -5.89 9.16 -3.25
N PRO A 91 -5.30 8.87 -2.07
CA PRO A 91 -5.65 7.67 -1.31
C PRO A 91 -7.10 7.78 -0.85
N SER A 92 -7.89 6.77 -1.17
CA SER A 92 -9.31 6.69 -0.85
C SER A 92 -9.58 5.45 -0.03
N PHE A 93 -10.30 5.61 1.08
CA PHE A 93 -10.75 4.49 1.90
C PHE A 93 -11.54 3.47 1.06
N TYR A 94 -12.42 3.94 0.17
CA TYR A 94 -13.20 3.06 -0.70
C TYR A 94 -12.32 2.22 -1.63
N ARG A 95 -11.28 2.83 -2.21
CA ARG A 95 -10.30 2.12 -3.04
C ARG A 95 -9.50 1.12 -2.22
N CYS A 96 -9.03 1.50 -1.03
CA CYS A 96 -8.31 0.59 -0.14
C CYS A 96 -9.15 -0.63 0.23
N ARG A 97 -10.42 -0.40 0.59
CA ARG A 97 -11.39 -1.46 0.91
C ARG A 97 -11.62 -2.39 -0.27
N ARG A 98 -11.71 -1.85 -1.49
CA ARG A 98 -11.83 -2.66 -2.71
C ARG A 98 -10.60 -3.51 -2.95
N LEU A 99 -9.40 -2.91 -2.91
CA LEU A 99 -8.13 -3.63 -3.07
C LEU A 99 -7.98 -4.75 -2.04
N PHE A 100 -8.38 -4.49 -0.80
CA PHE A 100 -8.36 -5.49 0.27
C PHE A 100 -9.27 -6.68 -0.05
N LYS A 101 -10.52 -6.43 -0.45
CA LYS A 101 -11.47 -7.50 -0.81
C LYS A 101 -11.00 -8.32 -2.01
N GLU A 102 -10.48 -7.66 -3.04
CA GLU A 102 -9.95 -8.31 -4.24
C GLU A 102 -8.79 -9.26 -3.89
N GLU A 103 -7.83 -8.80 -3.07
CA GLU A 103 -6.69 -9.62 -2.65
C GLU A 103 -7.08 -10.74 -1.68
N LEU A 104 -8.05 -10.50 -0.81
CA LEU A 104 -8.58 -11.54 0.09
C LEU A 104 -9.20 -12.68 -0.72
N ILE A 105 -10.04 -12.36 -1.71
CA ILE A 105 -10.64 -13.36 -2.60
C ILE A 105 -9.55 -14.14 -3.34
N LEU A 106 -8.57 -13.44 -3.93
CA LEU A 106 -7.46 -14.09 -4.64
C LEU A 106 -6.66 -15.02 -3.72
N SER A 107 -6.34 -14.58 -2.50
CA SER A 107 -5.59 -15.39 -1.54
C SER A 107 -6.29 -16.72 -1.19
N PHE A 108 -7.62 -16.71 -1.01
CA PHE A 108 -8.37 -17.94 -0.72
C PHE A 108 -8.51 -18.84 -1.96
N ILE A 109 -8.66 -18.26 -3.15
CA ILE A 109 -8.67 -19.01 -4.41
C ILE A 109 -7.32 -19.72 -4.61
N ASP A 110 -6.21 -19.02 -4.44
CA ASP A 110 -4.86 -19.55 -4.65
C ASP A 110 -4.51 -20.67 -3.66
N LEU A 111 -5.01 -20.57 -2.42
CA LEU A 111 -4.82 -21.62 -1.40
C LEU A 111 -5.66 -22.87 -1.66
N GLY A 112 -6.52 -22.89 -2.69
CA GLY A 112 -7.39 -24.03 -3.00
C GLY A 112 -8.48 -24.28 -1.94
N GLU A 113 -8.68 -23.33 -1.03
CA GLU A 113 -9.67 -23.36 0.03
C GLU A 113 -11.06 -23.13 -0.59
N ARG A 114 -11.74 -24.24 -0.96
CA ARG A 114 -13.09 -24.21 -1.55
C ARG A 114 -14.17 -23.71 -0.60
N ASN A 115 -13.86 -23.63 0.69
CA ASN A 115 -14.65 -22.89 1.65
C ASN A 115 -14.15 -21.45 1.64
N MET A 116 -14.52 -20.69 0.61
CA MET A 116 -14.71 -19.26 0.83
C MET A 116 -15.54 -19.18 2.12
N PRO A 117 -15.02 -18.63 3.24
CA PRO A 117 -15.94 -18.19 4.26
C PRO A 117 -16.82 -17.24 3.48
N THR A 118 -18.10 -17.57 3.30
CA THR A 118 -19.06 -16.66 2.73
C THR A 118 -18.84 -15.40 3.53
N LEU A 119 -18.14 -14.44 2.92
CA LEU A 119 -17.79 -13.18 3.53
C LEU A 119 -19.08 -12.38 3.51
N SER A 120 -20.09 -12.87 4.23
CA SER A 120 -20.76 -12.08 5.25
C SER A 120 -19.68 -11.54 6.19
N LEU A 121 -18.85 -10.65 5.65
CA LEU A 121 -18.41 -9.48 6.38
C LEU A 121 -19.69 -8.68 6.63
N ASP A 122 -20.53 -9.17 7.53
CA ASP A 122 -21.09 -8.33 8.57
C ASP A 122 -19.91 -7.88 9.45
N LEU A 123 -18.97 -7.15 8.85
CA LEU A 123 -18.21 -6.13 9.55
C LEU A 123 -19.29 -5.11 9.93
N LYS A 124 -19.91 -5.39 11.09
CA LYS A 124 -21.12 -4.75 11.62
C LYS A 124 -21.24 -3.31 11.14
N SER A 125 -22.31 -3.05 10.38
CA SER A 125 -22.83 -1.70 10.15
C SER A 125 -23.06 -0.98 11.48
#